data_AF-A0A0R2NFN1-F1
#
_entry.id   AF-A0A0R2NFN1-F1
#
_cell.length_a   1.000
_cell.length_b   1.000
_cell.length_c   1.000
_cell.angle_alpha   90.00
_cell.angle_beta   90.00
_cell.angle_gamma   90.00
#
_symmetry.space_group_name_H-M   'P 1'
#
loop_
_entity.id
_entity.type
_entity.pdbx_description
1 polymer ?
#
loop_
_entity_poly.entity_id
_entity_poly.type
_entity_poly.pdbx_seq_one_letter_code
_entity_poly.pdbx_strand_id
1 'polypeptide(L)' 'MYVSYIPQIISNFSGSPVSPLQPLVAMVNATLWTGYGWFKTYKDWPVIISNVPGIFFGLITVITVYIH' A
#
# COMPACT_ATOMS: atom_id res chain seq x y z
N MET A 1 -0.84 5.60 9.15
CA MET A 1 0.19 4.86 8.39
C MET A 1 0.14 5.18 6.91
N TYR A 2 -0.89 4.85 6.12
CA TYR A 2 -0.78 4.95 4.64
C TYR A 2 -0.61 6.35 4.04
N VAL A 3 -1.02 7.40 4.76
CA VAL A 3 -0.76 8.80 4.38
C VAL A 3 0.75 9.09 4.26
N SER A 4 1.61 8.32 4.94
CA SER A 4 3.07 8.45 4.82
C SER A 4 3.62 8.04 3.45
N TYR A 5 2.82 7.40 2.59
CA TYR A 5 3.21 7.12 1.20
C TYR A 5 3.06 8.33 0.28
N ILE A 6 2.27 9.34 0.65
CA ILE A 6 2.13 10.58 -0.12
C ILE A 6 3.49 11.27 -0.33
N PRO A 7 4.30 11.57 0.71
CA PRO A 7 5.61 12.18 0.51
C PRO A 7 6.58 11.27 -0.26
N GLN A 8 6.44 9.93 -0.16
CA GLN A 8 7.27 8.99 -0.93
C GLN A 8 6.95 9.05 -2.43
N ILE A 9 5.67 9.15 -2.79
CA ILE A 9 5.22 9.32 -4.17
C ILE A 9 5.73 10.66 -4.73
N ILE A 10 5.66 11.74 -3.94
CA ILE A 10 6.21 13.05 -4.35
C ILE A 10 7.72 12.95 -4.56
N SER A 11 8.45 12.26 -3.68
CA SER A 11 9.90 12.03 -3.80
C SER A 11 10.24 11.29 -5.10
N ASN A 12 9.48 10.24 -5.44
CA ASN A 12 9.66 9.50 -6.69
C ASN A 12 9.56 10.40 -7.93
N PHE A 13 8.51 11.25 -7.99
CA PHE A 13 8.35 12.21 -9.08
C PHE A 13 9.35 13.37 -9.06
N SER A 14 9.97 13.64 -7.92
CA SER A 14 10.98 14.70 -7.76
C SER A 14 12.39 14.22 -8.17
N GLY A 15 12.50 13.03 -8.78
CA GLY A 15 13.77 12.45 -9.20
C GLY A 15 14.61 11.87 -8.04
N SER A 16 13.98 11.62 -6.88
CA SER A 16 14.60 10.96 -5.73
C SER A 16 13.81 9.70 -5.36
N PRO A 17 13.96 8.60 -6.12
CA PRO A 17 13.17 7.39 -5.92
C PRO A 17 13.41 6.77 -4.54
N VAL A 18 12.33 6.37 -3.87
CA VAL A 18 12.40 5.64 -2.60
C VAL A 18 12.67 4.14 -2.85
N SER A 19 13.15 3.44 -1.81
CA SER A 19 13.31 1.98 -1.89
C SER A 19 11.94 1.30 -2.10
N PRO A 20 11.74 0.51 -3.17
CA PRO A 20 10.45 -0.09 -3.49
C PRO A 20 10.10 -1.26 -2.55
N LEU A 21 11.07 -1.81 -1.81
CA LEU A 21 10.87 -3.00 -0.97
C LEU A 21 9.87 -2.75 0.16
N GLN A 22 9.95 -1.61 0.84
CA GLN A 22 9.04 -1.31 1.95
C GLN A 22 7.58 -1.13 1.47
N PRO A 23 7.30 -0.28 0.45
CA PRO A 23 5.96 -0.19 -0.13
C PRO A 23 5.42 -1.52 -0.65
N LEU A 24 6.27 -2.35 -1.27
CA LEU A 24 5.89 -3.67 -1.79
C LEU A 24 5.47 -4.63 -0.68
N VAL A 25 6.29 -4.77 0.37
CA VAL A 25 5.98 -5.63 1.52
C VAL A 25 4.71 -5.16 2.22
N ALA A 26 4.53 -3.84 2.37
CA ALA A 26 3.33 -3.28 2.97
C ALA A 26 2.07 -3.55 2.12
N MET A 27 2.17 -3.44 0.79
CA MET A 27 1.09 -3.77 -0.14
C MET A 27 0.68 -5.24 -0.04
N VAL A 28 1.66 -6.16 0.00
CA VAL A 28 1.40 -7.60 0.18
C VAL A 28 0.73 -7.86 1.52
N ASN A 29 1.26 -7.31 2.61
CA ASN A 29 0.66 -7.44 3.94
C ASN A 29 -0.78 -6.93 3.98
N ALA A 30 -1.02 -5.74 3.42
CA ALA A 30 -2.37 -5.16 3.33
C ALA A 30 -3.33 -6.07 2.52
N THR A 31 -2.84 -6.65 1.42
CA THR A 31 -3.62 -7.61 0.60
C THR A 31 -3.98 -8.86 1.39
N LEU A 32 -3.03 -9.41 2.16
CA LEU A 32 -3.27 -10.57 3.02
C LEU A 32 -4.30 -10.28 4.11
N TRP A 33 -4.23 -9.13 4.77
CA TRP A 33 -5.20 -8.74 5.81
C TRP A 33 -6.59 -8.45 5.24
N THR A 34 -6.65 -7.77 4.08
CA THR A 34 -7.93 -7.57 3.37
C THR A 34 -8.54 -8.92 2.98
N GLY A 35 -7.75 -9.84 2.42
CA GLY A 35 -8.20 -11.19 2.09
C GLY A 35 -8.68 -11.95 3.33
N TYR A 36 -7.90 -11.94 4.42
CA TYR A 36 -8.28 -12.54 5.70
C TYR A 36 -9.63 -12.03 6.21
N GLY A 37 -9.85 -10.71 6.21
CA GLY A 37 -11.12 -10.12 6.64
C GLY A 37 -12.28 -10.47 5.70
N TRP A 38 -12.00 -10.64 4.41
CA TRP A 38 -13.01 -10.97 3.39
C TRP A 38 -13.47 -12.43 3.43
N PHE A 39 -12.56 -13.37 3.70
CA PHE A 39 -12.84 -14.82 3.70
C PHE A 39 -13.43 -15.35 5.02
N LYS A 40 -13.62 -14.51 6.05
CA LYS A 40 -14.33 -14.90 7.27
C LYS A 40 -15.83 -15.11 7.00
N THR A 41 -16.44 -16.04 7.76
CA THR A 41 -17.89 -16.31 7.76
C THR A 41 -18.72 -15.03 7.93
N TYR A 42 -18.27 -14.16 8.84
CA TYR A 42 -18.75 -12.78 8.96
C TYR A 42 -17.61 -11.85 8.55
N LYS A 43 -17.84 -11.05 7.51
CA LYS A 43 -16.82 -10.14 6.97
C LYS A 43 -16.32 -9.18 8.04
N ASP A 44 -15.01 -9.12 8.21
CA ASP A 44 -14.35 -8.21 9.14
C ASP A 44 -14.11 -6.86 8.47
N TRP A 45 -15.19 -6.10 8.36
CA TRP A 45 -15.18 -4.77 7.73
C TRP A 45 -14.13 -3.82 8.32
N PRO A 46 -13.90 -3.77 9.66
CA PRO A 46 -12.82 -2.96 10.22
C PRO A 46 -11.44 -3.32 9.66
N VAL A 47 -11.11 -4.62 9.57
CA VAL A 47 -9.83 -5.07 8.99
C VAL A 47 -9.75 -4.77 7.50
N ILE A 48 -10.82 -5.01 6.74
CA ILE A 48 -10.87 -4.73 5.30
C ILE A 48 -10.63 -3.23 5.04
N ILE A 49 -11.44 -2.37 5.64
CA ILE A 49 -11.41 -0.92 5.40
C ILE A 49 -10.07 -0.32 5.82
N SER A 50 -9.47 -0.82 6.92
CA SER A 50 -8.17 -0.36 7.37
C SER A 50 -7.00 -0.81 6.48
N ASN A 51 -7.12 -1.89 5.69
CA ASN A 51 -6.01 -2.40 4.87
C ASN A 51 -6.13 -2.03 3.38
N VAL A 52 -7.34 -1.85 2.85
CA VAL A 52 -7.57 -1.50 1.44
C VAL A 52 -6.76 -0.26 0.98
N PRO A 53 -6.68 0.86 1.74
CA PRO A 53 -5.84 1.98 1.35
C PRO A 53 -4.36 1.62 1.21
N GLY A 54 -3.85 0.70 2.03
CA GLY A 54 -2.47 0.24 1.97
C GLY A 54 -2.11 -0.50 0.70
N ILE A 55 -3.08 -1.21 0.10
CA ILE A 55 -2.91 -1.85 -1.19
C ILE A 55 -2.70 -0.78 -2.26
N PHE A 56 -3.58 0.22 -2.32
CA PHE A 56 -3.50 1.28 -3.32
C PHE A 56 -2.26 2.16 -3.15
N PHE A 57 -2.01 2.66 -1.94
CA PHE A 57 -0.86 3.52 -1.69
C PHE A 57 0.46 2.78 -1.91
N GLY A 58 0.59 1.53 -1.45
CA GLY A 58 1.77 0.71 -1.69
C GLY A 58 2.00 0.47 -3.19
N LEU A 59 0.96 0.10 -3.93
CA LEU A 59 1.03 -0.11 -5.38
C LEU A 59 1.45 1.16 -6.12
N ILE A 60 0.83 2.30 -5.83
CA ILE A 60 1.16 3.58 -6.47
C ILE A 60 2.60 3.99 -6.15
N THR A 61 3.07 3.82 -4.91
CA THR A 61 4.47 4.12 -4.57
C THR A 61 5.43 3.22 -5.35
N VAL A 62 5.18 1.90 -5.45
CA VAL A 62 6.05 1.00 -6.23
C VAL A 62 6.05 1.38 -7.71
N ILE A 63 4.90 1.67 -8.30
CA ILE A 63 4.81 2.05 -9.71
C ILE A 63 5.58 3.35 -9.98
N THR A 64 5.42 4.35 -9.11
CA THR A 64 6.09 5.66 -9.29
C THR A 64 7.61 5.58 -9.11
N VAL A 65 8.16 4.55 -8.47
CA VAL A 65 9.61 4.27 -8.47
C VAL A 65 10.15 3.93 -9.86
N TYR A 66 9.32 3.59 -10.85
CA TYR A 66 9.78 3.26 -12.21
C TYR A 66 9.28 4.24 -13.27
N ILE A 67 8.48 5.23 -12.87
CA ILE A 67 7.98 6.30 -13.75
C ILE A 67 8.76 7.56 -13.38
N HIS A 68 9.67 7.96 -14.28
CA HIS A 68 10.51 9.15 -14.14
C HIS A 68 10.42 9.98 -15.41
#